data_AF-A0A7W1LIE1-F1
#
_entry.id   AF-A0A7W1LIE1-F1
#
_cell.length_a   1.000
_cell.length_b   1.000
_cell.length_c   1.000
_cell.angle_alpha   90.00
_cell.angle_beta   90.00
_cell.angle_gamma   90.00
#
_symmetry.space_group_name_H-M   'P 1'
#
loop_
_entity.id
_entity.type
_entity.pdbx_description
1 polymer ?
#
loop_
_entity_poly.entity_id
_entity_poly.type
_entity_poly.pdbx_seq_one_letter_code
_entity_poly.pdbx_strand_id
1 'polypeptide(L)'
;MGGSRTYHLKRRYGITAADADAMLAAQGGLCAICRPAAAAHVDHDHSTGKVRGLLCFNCNGGLGQLKDRVDVLKAAVGYLNHHSADAATVPGNPPPRMNGWPRVMEVFPYRGPYVEVEVRMHRRTA
;
A
#
# COMPACT_ATOMS: atom_id res chain seq x y z
N MET A 1 18.87 -20.64 -7.86
CA MET A 1 19.22 -19.99 -6.59
C MET A 1 17.99 -19.25 -6.06
N GLY A 2 17.29 -19.80 -5.06
CA GLY A 2 16.07 -19.20 -4.48
C GLY A 2 16.27 -19.00 -2.99
N GLY A 3 16.97 -17.94 -2.60
CA GLY A 3 17.31 -17.67 -1.21
C GLY A 3 16.12 -17.14 -0.42
N SER A 4 15.89 -17.70 0.77
CA SER A 4 15.12 -17.22 1.95
C SER A 4 13.88 -16.33 1.68
N ARG A 5 14.05 -15.17 1.04
CA ARG A 5 13.00 -14.22 0.64
C ARG A 5 11.85 -14.88 -0.15
N THR A 6 12.15 -15.74 -1.13
CA THR A 6 11.12 -16.44 -1.94
C THR A 6 10.27 -17.42 -1.11
N TYR A 7 10.90 -18.12 -0.17
CA TYR A 7 10.23 -19.10 0.69
C TYR A 7 9.31 -18.43 1.73
N HIS A 8 9.76 -17.32 2.31
CA HIS A 8 8.95 -16.56 3.27
C HIS A 8 7.72 -15.93 2.63
N LEU A 9 7.82 -15.40 1.40
CA LEU A 9 6.70 -14.81 0.67
C LEU A 9 5.58 -15.83 0.41
N LYS A 10 5.96 -17.02 -0.09
CA LYS A 10 4.99 -18.07 -0.42
C LYS A 10 4.30 -18.63 0.82
N ARG A 11 5.03 -18.86 1.91
CA ARG A 11 4.44 -19.42 3.15
C ARG A 11 3.58 -18.43 3.91
N ARG A 12 3.94 -17.15 3.92
CA ARG A 12 3.27 -16.13 4.74
C ARG A 12 2.16 -15.42 4.01
N TYR A 13 2.30 -15.20 2.71
CA TYR A 13 1.39 -14.35 1.92
C TYR A 13 0.77 -15.07 0.71
N GLY A 14 1.17 -16.32 0.43
CA GLY A 14 0.65 -17.08 -0.71
C GLY A 14 1.12 -16.58 -2.08
N ILE A 15 2.05 -15.62 -2.14
CA ILE A 15 2.57 -15.06 -3.39
C ILE A 15 4.00 -15.53 -3.68
N THR A 16 4.35 -15.59 -4.96
CA THR A 16 5.72 -15.84 -5.41
C THR A 16 6.54 -14.55 -5.39
N ALA A 17 7.86 -14.66 -5.54
CA ALA A 17 8.69 -13.46 -5.74
C ALA A 17 8.36 -12.74 -7.05
N ALA A 18 8.01 -13.48 -8.11
CA ALA A 18 7.60 -12.89 -9.39
C ALA A 18 6.32 -12.05 -9.23
N ASP A 19 5.36 -12.52 -8.42
CA ASP A 19 4.14 -11.76 -8.12
C ASP A 19 4.47 -10.46 -7.35
N ALA A 20 5.39 -10.54 -6.38
CA ALA A 20 5.84 -9.37 -5.62
C ALA A 20 6.61 -8.37 -6.51
N ASP A 21 7.45 -8.86 -7.42
CA ASP A 21 8.21 -8.02 -8.36
C ASP A 21 7.27 -7.36 -9.38
N ALA A 22 6.28 -8.10 -9.90
CA ALA A 22 5.25 -7.56 -10.78
C ALA A 22 4.41 -6.48 -10.08
N MET A 23 4.06 -6.70 -8.80
CA MET A 23 3.37 -5.71 -7.98
C MET A 23 4.23 -4.46 -7.74
N LEU A 24 5.52 -4.64 -7.45
CA LEU A 24 6.45 -3.53 -7.27
C LEU A 24 6.58 -2.70 -8.55
N ALA A 25 6.70 -3.35 -9.70
CA ALA A 25 6.75 -2.71 -11.01
C ALA A 25 5.45 -1.94 -11.33
N ALA A 26 4.28 -2.55 -11.06
CA ALA A 26 2.98 -1.90 -11.24
C ALA A 26 2.80 -0.66 -10.35
N GLN A 27 3.44 -0.64 -9.18
CA GLN A 27 3.48 0.52 -8.28
C GLN A 27 4.57 1.55 -8.62
N GLY A 28 5.36 1.32 -9.67
CA GLY A 28 6.51 2.16 -10.03
C GLY A 28 7.64 2.15 -8.99
N GLY A 29 7.74 1.08 -8.19
CA GLY A 29 8.72 0.98 -7.09
C GLY A 29 8.34 1.71 -5.80
N LEU A 30 7.15 2.33 -5.74
CA LEU A 30 6.77 3.24 -4.66
C LEU A 30 5.69 2.64 -3.76
N CYS A 31 5.63 3.13 -2.52
CA CYS A 31 4.59 2.81 -1.55
C CYS A 31 3.20 3.11 -2.11
N ALA A 32 2.28 2.15 -1.98
CA ALA A 32 0.91 2.31 -2.47
C ALA A 32 0.09 3.37 -1.71
N ILE A 33 0.45 3.72 -0.46
CA ILE A 33 -0.28 4.69 0.37
C ILE A 33 0.30 6.09 0.23
N CYS A 34 1.49 6.35 0.78
CA CYS A 34 1.97 7.72 0.86
C CYS A 34 2.50 8.24 -0.47
N ARG A 35 3.23 7.39 -1.21
CA ARG A 35 4.25 7.85 -2.18
C ARG A 35 5.17 8.93 -1.53
N PRO A 36 6.30 9.37 -2.13
CA PRO A 36 7.18 8.68 -3.07
C PRO A 36 8.16 7.71 -2.37
N ALA A 37 7.88 7.26 -1.13
CA ALA A 37 8.77 6.34 -0.43
C ALA A 37 8.86 4.97 -1.14
N ALA A 38 10.00 4.28 -1.03
CA ALA A 38 10.19 2.96 -1.61
C ALA A 38 9.25 1.92 -0.98
N ALA A 39 8.65 1.09 -1.83
CA ALA A 39 7.83 -0.05 -1.41
C ALA A 39 8.74 -1.24 -1.03
N ALA A 40 8.67 -1.69 0.22
CA ALA A 40 9.56 -2.73 0.75
C ALA A 40 8.84 -3.85 1.53
N HIS A 41 7.57 -3.63 1.92
CA HIS A 41 6.81 -4.54 2.78
C HIS A 41 5.52 -4.98 2.10
N VAL A 42 5.23 -6.28 2.10
CA VAL A 42 3.96 -6.83 1.65
C VAL A 42 2.89 -6.58 2.70
N ASP A 43 1.92 -5.76 2.36
CA ASP A 43 0.74 -5.49 3.16
C ASP A 43 -0.36 -6.48 2.80
N HIS A 44 -1.05 -6.98 3.82
CA HIS A 44 -2.10 -7.99 3.68
C HIS A 44 -3.19 -7.75 4.72
N ASP A 45 -4.39 -8.14 4.37
CA ASP A 45 -5.52 -8.10 5.27
C ASP A 45 -5.38 -9.20 6.34
N HIS A 46 -5.35 -8.81 7.62
CA HIS A 46 -5.15 -9.76 8.73
C HIS A 46 -6.34 -10.71 8.98
N SER A 47 -7.51 -10.46 8.39
CA SER A 47 -8.69 -11.33 8.53
C SER A 47 -8.79 -12.38 7.44
N THR A 48 -8.40 -12.03 6.22
CA THR A 48 -8.53 -12.88 5.02
C THR A 48 -7.20 -13.41 4.50
N GLY A 49 -6.07 -12.83 4.92
CA GLY A 49 -4.74 -13.12 4.40
C GLY A 49 -4.48 -12.59 2.99
N LYS A 50 -5.44 -11.89 2.37
CA LYS A 50 -5.31 -11.36 1.01
C LYS A 50 -4.27 -10.24 0.98
N VAL A 51 -3.32 -10.33 0.06
CA VAL A 51 -2.33 -9.27 -0.19
C VAL A 51 -3.04 -8.05 -0.78
N ARG A 52 -2.78 -6.87 -0.22
CA ARG A 52 -3.35 -5.58 -0.64
C ARG A 52 -2.39 -4.81 -1.55
N GLY A 53 -1.09 -4.80 -1.23
CA GLY A 53 -0.08 -4.07 -1.97
C GLY A 53 1.29 -4.08 -1.29
N LEU A 54 2.25 -3.33 -1.86
CA LEU A 54 3.54 -3.08 -1.23
C LEU A 54 3.60 -1.67 -0.62
N LEU A 55 4.04 -1.59 0.64
CA LEU A 55 4.11 -0.36 1.42
C LEU A 55 5.55 -0.07 1.87
N CYS A 56 5.82 1.19 2.22
CA CYS A 56 7.02 1.55 2.97
C CYS A 56 6.88 1.13 4.44
N PHE A 57 8.00 1.13 5.17
CA PHE A 57 8.06 0.75 6.58
C PHE A 57 7.05 1.53 7.45
N ASN A 58 6.98 2.85 7.26
CA ASN A 58 6.14 3.73 8.06
C ASN A 58 4.64 3.51 7.81
N CYS A 59 4.23 3.38 6.54
CA CYS A 59 2.82 3.16 6.22
C CYS A 59 2.35 1.78 6.69
N ASN A 60 3.14 0.73 6.45
CA ASN A 60 2.83 -0.62 6.91
C ASN A 60 2.74 -0.68 8.44
N GLY A 61 3.72 -0.09 9.12
CA GLY A 61 3.72 0.01 10.59
C GLY A 61 2.52 0.80 11.12
N GLY A 62 2.20 1.94 10.50
CA GLY A 62 1.06 2.77 10.89
C GLY A 62 -0.28 2.04 10.84
N LEU A 63 -0.54 1.28 9.75
CA LEU A 63 -1.74 0.45 9.65
C LEU A 63 -1.79 -0.61 10.77
N GLY A 64 -0.67 -1.28 11.03
CA GLY A 64 -0.56 -2.28 12.10
C GLY A 64 -0.79 -1.70 13.50
N GLN A 65 -0.22 -0.51 13.79
CA GLN A 65 -0.42 0.15 15.09
C GLN A 65 -1.87 0.55 15.34
N LEU A 66 -2.59 0.89 14.28
CA LEU A 66 -4.03 1.18 14.32
C LEU A 66 -4.89 -0.07 14.05
N LYS A 67 -4.28 -1.26 14.04
CA LYS A 67 -4.94 -2.57 13.93
C LYS A 67 -5.86 -2.70 12.71
N ASP A 68 -5.51 -2.05 11.60
CA ASP A 68 -6.33 -1.97 10.38
C ASP A 68 -7.78 -1.46 10.61
N ARG A 69 -8.04 -0.77 11.73
CA ARG A 69 -9.37 -0.29 12.08
C ARG A 69 -9.71 0.99 11.34
N VAL A 70 -10.58 0.86 10.34
CA VAL A 70 -11.03 1.97 9.49
C VAL A 70 -11.67 3.10 10.31
N ASP A 71 -12.42 2.77 11.35
CA ASP A 71 -13.06 3.74 12.24
C ASP A 71 -12.02 4.56 13.04
N VAL A 72 -10.96 3.90 13.54
CA VAL A 72 -9.84 4.56 14.24
C VAL A 72 -9.03 5.45 13.28
N LEU A 73 -8.77 4.96 12.07
CA LEU A 73 -8.08 5.74 11.03
C LEU A 73 -8.85 7.01 10.65
N LYS A 74 -10.18 6.93 10.53
CA LYS A 74 -11.05 8.10 10.29
C LYS A 74 -11.04 9.07 11.47
N ALA A 75 -11.08 8.55 12.70
CA ALA A 75 -10.96 9.38 13.90
C ALA A 75 -9.60 10.11 13.96
N ALA A 76 -8.51 9.46 13.56
CA ALA A 76 -7.18 10.09 13.48
C ALA A 76 -7.16 11.27 12.49
N VAL A 77 -7.81 11.14 11.32
CA VAL A 77 -7.96 12.26 10.37
C VAL A 77 -8.75 13.41 11.01
N GLY A 78 -9.85 13.10 11.71
CA GLY A 78 -10.64 14.10 12.43
C GLY A 78 -9.84 14.83 13.52
N TYR A 79 -9.05 14.09 14.30
CA TYR A 79 -8.15 14.64 15.32
C TYR A 79 -7.13 15.62 14.71
N LEU A 80 -6.47 15.22 13.62
CA LEU A 80 -5.50 16.09 12.94
C LEU A 80 -6.17 17.35 12.40
N ASN A 81 -7.34 17.23 11.76
CA ASN A 81 -8.06 18.39 11.23
C ASN A 81 -8.48 19.36 12.34
N HIS A 82 -8.97 18.83 13.47
CA HIS A 82 -9.37 19.65 14.61
C HIS A 82 -8.20 20.44 15.20
N HIS A 83 -7.03 19.81 15.32
CA HIS A 83 -5.82 20.44 15.87
C HIS A 83 -4.97 21.17 14.82
N SER A 84 -5.33 21.08 13.54
CA SER A 84 -4.71 21.88 12.47
C SER A 84 -5.43 23.22 12.25
N ALA A 85 -6.63 23.40 12.82
CA ALA A 85 -7.38 24.66 12.73
C ALA A 85 -6.68 25.83 13.46
N ASP A 86 -5.75 25.56 14.37
CA ASP A 86 -4.86 26.55 14.98
C ASP A 86 -3.55 26.76 14.20
N ALA A 87 -3.32 25.99 13.11
CA ALA A 87 -2.15 26.10 12.23
C ALA A 87 -2.41 26.93 10.96
N ALA A 88 -3.57 27.61 10.87
CA ALA A 88 -3.90 28.55 9.78
C ALA A 88 -3.00 29.81 9.76
N THR A 89 -2.02 29.90 10.65
CA THR A 89 -0.99 30.96 10.68
C THR A 89 0.36 30.54 10.09
N VAL A 90 0.52 29.35 9.51
CA VAL A 90 1.75 29.00 8.77
C VAL A 90 1.52 29.11 7.26
N PRO A 91 1.82 30.26 6.62
CA PRO A 91 1.90 30.32 5.18
C PRO A 91 3.13 29.54 4.71
N GLY A 92 2.91 28.32 4.22
CA GLY A 92 3.84 27.69 3.29
C GLY A 92 4.61 26.48 3.80
N ASN A 93 3.94 25.41 4.21
CA ASN A 93 4.53 24.08 4.02
C ASN A 93 3.92 23.37 2.79
N PRO A 94 4.28 23.78 1.55
CA PRO A 94 3.95 22.97 0.39
C PRO A 94 4.74 21.64 0.47
N PRO A 95 4.24 20.54 -0.12
CA PRO A 95 5.04 19.34 -0.30
C PRO A 95 6.38 19.71 -0.95
N PRO A 96 7.50 19.02 -0.62
CA PRO A 96 8.79 19.31 -1.23
C PRO A 96 8.62 19.35 -2.74
N ARG A 97 8.98 20.50 -3.32
CA ARG A 97 8.78 20.82 -4.72
C ARG A 97 9.59 19.80 -5.54
N MET A 98 8.93 18.78 -6.07
CA MET A 98 9.50 17.95 -7.12
C MET A 98 9.43 18.76 -8.40
N ASN A 99 10.56 19.32 -8.81
CA ASN A 99 10.67 20.12 -10.03
C ASN A 99 10.15 19.31 -11.23
N GLY A 100 9.05 19.75 -11.86
CA GLY A 100 8.59 19.24 -13.16
C GLY A 100 7.15 18.72 -13.28
N TRP A 101 6.34 18.72 -12.22
CA TRP A 101 4.97 18.19 -12.30
C TRP A 101 3.92 19.28 -12.64
N PRO A 102 3.02 19.07 -13.62
CA PRO A 102 2.00 20.04 -14.01
C PRO A 102 0.95 20.26 -12.90
N ARG A 103 0.45 21.51 -12.81
CA ARG A 103 -0.43 22.04 -11.74
C ARG A 103 -1.82 21.41 -11.64
N VAL A 104 -2.20 20.51 -12.54
CA VAL A 104 -3.52 19.86 -12.52
C VAL A 104 -3.32 18.39 -12.15
N MET A 105 -3.72 18.05 -10.93
CA MET A 105 -4.03 16.67 -10.58
C MET A 105 -5.24 16.27 -11.42
N GLU A 106 -5.01 15.76 -12.63
CA GLU A 106 -5.93 14.76 -13.14
C GLU A 106 -5.87 13.60 -12.15
N VAL A 107 -6.90 13.52 -11.31
CA VAL A 107 -7.20 12.34 -10.53
C VAL A 107 -7.49 11.26 -11.55
N PHE A 108 -6.44 10.58 -12.03
CA PHE A 108 -6.64 9.34 -12.76
C PHE A 108 -7.34 8.40 -11.78
N PRO A 109 -8.59 7.99 -12.04
CA PRO A 109 -9.16 6.92 -11.25
C PRO A 109 -8.21 5.73 -11.44
N TYR A 110 -7.54 5.32 -10.37
CA TYR A 110 -6.82 4.06 -10.35
C TYR A 110 -7.88 2.97 -10.57
N ARG A 111 -8.11 2.62 -11.83
CA ARG A 111 -8.84 1.42 -12.26
C ARG A 111 -7.92 0.22 -12.12
N GLY A 112 -7.34 0.05 -10.93
CA GLY A 112 -6.64 -1.17 -10.58
C GLY A 112 -7.67 -2.24 -10.28
N PRO A 113 -7.47 -3.46 -10.77
CA PRO A 113 -8.48 -4.48 -10.64
C PRO A 113 -8.46 -5.01 -9.20
N TYR A 114 -9.58 -4.92 -8.50
CA TYR A 114 -10.01 -6.07 -7.72
C TYR A 114 -10.33 -7.18 -8.75
N VAL A 115 -9.29 -7.81 -9.31
CA VAL A 115 -9.49 -9.07 -10.02
C VAL A 115 -9.76 -10.08 -8.93
N GLU A 116 -11.00 -10.59 -8.89
CA GLU A 116 -11.22 -11.91 -8.31
C GLU A 116 -10.26 -12.88 -9.01
N VAL A 117 -9.25 -13.33 -8.28
CA VAL A 117 -8.42 -14.44 -8.72
C VAL A 117 -9.30 -15.67 -8.59
N GLU A 118 -9.98 -16.07 -9.67
CA GLU A 118 -10.55 -17.41 -9.76
C GLU A 118 -9.41 -18.42 -9.66
N VAL A 119 -9.25 -19.01 -8.47
CA VAL A 119 -8.38 -20.16 -8.27
C VAL A 119 -9.04 -21.35 -8.97
N ARG A 120 -8.64 -21.61 -10.22
CA ARG A 120 -9.01 -22.87 -10.89
C ARG A 120 -8.35 -24.03 -10.15
N MET A 121 -9.14 -24.74 -9.34
CA MET A 121 -8.78 -26.07 -8.86
C MET A 121 -8.65 -27.01 -10.07
N HIS A 122 -7.44 -27.41 -10.40
CA HIS A 122 -7.24 -28.56 -11.27
C HIS A 122 -7.66 -29.82 -10.51
N ARG A 123 -8.80 -30.39 -10.88
CA ARG A 123 -9.14 -31.77 -10.55
C ARG A 123 -8.03 -32.63 -11.14
N ARG A 124 -7.33 -33.39 -10.28
CA ARG A 124 -6.48 -34.48 -10.74
C ARG A 124 -7.40 -35.51 -11.39
N THR A 125 -7.17 -35.79 -12.66
CA THR A 125 -7.68 -36.99 -13.30
C THR A 125 -6.96 -38.21 -12.72
N ALA A 126 -7.72 -39.11 -12.13
CA ALA A 126 -7.63 -40.55 -12.36
C ALA A 126 -9.05 -41.10 -12.18
#